data_AF-A0A1Q3SFN6-F1
#
_entry.id   AF-A0A1Q3SFN6-F1
#
_cell.length_a   1.000
_cell.length_b   1.000
_cell.length_c   1.000
_cell.angle_alpha   90.00
_cell.angle_beta   90.00
_cell.angle_gamma   90.00
#
_symmetry.space_group_name_H-M   'P 1'
#
loop_
_entity.id
_entity.type
_entity.pdbx_description
1 polymer ?
#
loop_
_entity_poly.entity_id
_entity_poly.type
_entity_poly.pdbx_seq_one_letter_code
_entity_poly.pdbx_strand_id
1 'polypeptide(L)'
;MKAYSVQSILDWLSTKGLLTNRAQAEAFILCDENMTKLPAYIHVLMGIGALLGSFCIIGLLIATKIISFDNEKSLLISGFSCIVFACILFYFIRHQRTLLNSFGLQCALIFMIVGKSLFVVGFHTNFQHLIAPINKDWMITLGILLVTLFTYSIFPLWVDRFLSTLSLLCSLAFNMLFQFDTTLYFFLFYCALVLCTGFLFLWPKKTLFWNPLSYSCVITLCICAVDLVSSFYGSGLQGNTPSFILPTLYFNIATGFGLIGLCFILAGRYNRTQLFILFACIGLLILSLISNTGILLAIGFLILGYAKHDNVLTILGGLFLALFLIYFYYSLPYTLDYKAGILAGSGIILLASNYILKMMKWDMEE
;
A
#
# COMPACT_ATOMS: atom_id res chain seq x y z
N MET A 1 -27.28 0.52 16.69
CA MET A 1 -27.95 -0.73 16.29
C MET A 1 -27.30 -1.85 17.09
N LYS A 2 -28.07 -2.66 17.84
CA LYS A 2 -27.51 -3.80 18.59
C LYS A 2 -26.81 -4.73 17.60
N ALA A 3 -25.56 -5.12 17.88
CA ALA A 3 -24.84 -6.10 17.10
C ALA A 3 -25.51 -7.46 17.32
N TYR A 4 -26.43 -7.83 16.43
CA TYR A 4 -27.00 -9.17 16.43
C TYR A 4 -25.90 -10.13 15.95
N SER A 5 -25.52 -11.10 16.80
CA SER A 5 -24.64 -12.18 16.40
C SER A 5 -25.29 -12.96 15.25
N VAL A 6 -24.50 -13.48 14.31
CA VAL A 6 -25.00 -14.27 13.16
C VAL A 6 -25.93 -15.40 13.61
N GLN A 7 -25.64 -16.00 14.77
CA GLN A 7 -26.47 -17.02 15.42
C GLN A 7 -27.84 -16.46 15.85
N SER A 8 -27.90 -15.27 16.46
CA SER A 8 -29.17 -14.65 16.86
C SER A 8 -30.06 -14.29 15.68
N ILE A 9 -29.48 -13.95 14.52
CA ILE A 9 -30.21 -13.68 13.28
C ILE A 9 -30.76 -14.98 12.68
N LEU A 10 -29.96 -16.06 12.70
CA LEU A 10 -30.40 -17.38 12.24
C LEU A 10 -31.52 -17.94 13.12
N ASP A 11 -31.43 -17.78 14.45
CA ASP A 11 -32.50 -18.15 15.38
C ASP A 11 -33.77 -17.32 15.16
N TRP A 12 -33.63 -16.02 14.88
CA TRP A 12 -34.75 -15.15 14.55
C TRP A 12 -35.42 -15.52 13.21
N LEU A 13 -34.63 -15.87 12.19
CA LEU A 13 -35.14 -16.30 10.88
C LEU A 13 -35.78 -17.69 10.92
N SER A 14 -35.25 -18.59 11.76
CA SER A 14 -35.81 -19.92 12.03
C SER A 14 -37.16 -19.81 12.76
N THR A 15 -37.24 -18.98 13.82
CA THR A 15 -38.49 -18.75 14.57
C THR A 15 -39.58 -18.08 13.74
N LYS A 16 -39.21 -17.30 12.72
CA LYS A 16 -40.13 -16.72 11.73
C LYS A 16 -40.58 -17.69 10.63
N GLY A 17 -40.06 -18.92 10.58
CA GLY A 17 -40.39 -19.92 9.55
C GLY A 17 -39.85 -19.57 8.16
N LEU A 18 -38.93 -18.62 8.05
CA LEU A 18 -38.33 -18.17 6.80
C LEU A 18 -37.14 -19.05 6.36
N LEU A 19 -36.65 -19.92 7.24
CA LEU A 19 -35.57 -20.87 7.00
C LEU A 19 -36.11 -22.30 7.03
N THR A 20 -36.07 -22.98 5.89
CA THR A 20 -36.49 -24.39 5.75
C THR A 20 -35.51 -25.38 6.34
N ASN A 21 -34.20 -25.07 6.35
CA ASN A 21 -33.19 -25.96 6.93
C ASN A 21 -32.00 -25.16 7.49
N ARG A 22 -31.96 -25.03 8.82
CA ARG A 22 -30.91 -24.30 9.55
C ARG A 22 -29.51 -24.81 9.23
N ALA A 23 -29.32 -26.13 9.18
CA ALA A 23 -28.02 -26.75 8.93
C ALA A 23 -27.48 -26.41 7.53
N GLN A 24 -28.36 -26.28 6.54
CA GLN A 24 -27.96 -25.88 5.18
C GLN A 24 -27.63 -24.39 5.09
N ALA A 25 -28.34 -23.52 5.81
CA ALA A 25 -28.02 -22.10 5.85
C ALA A 25 -26.72 -21.83 6.62
N GLU A 26 -26.47 -22.53 7.73
CA GLU A 26 -25.20 -22.50 8.45
C GLU A 26 -24.06 -23.04 7.57
N ALA A 27 -24.27 -24.18 6.89
CA ALA A 27 -23.28 -24.73 5.97
C ALA A 27 -23.02 -23.81 4.76
N PHE A 28 -24.04 -23.14 4.23
CA PHE A 28 -23.90 -22.16 3.16
C PHE A 28 -23.14 -20.93 3.61
N ILE A 29 -23.44 -20.38 4.79
CA ILE A 29 -22.70 -19.25 5.36
C ILE A 29 -21.25 -19.64 5.66
N LEU A 30 -21.00 -20.81 6.25
CA LEU A 30 -19.64 -21.30 6.51
C LEU A 30 -18.88 -21.59 5.21
N CYS A 31 -19.55 -22.10 4.17
CA CYS A 31 -18.94 -22.29 2.85
C CYS A 31 -18.68 -20.96 2.15
N ASP A 32 -19.61 -20.00 2.20
CA ASP A 32 -19.47 -18.68 1.58
C ASP A 32 -18.42 -17.84 2.32
N GLU A 33 -18.40 -17.87 3.65
CA GLU A 33 -17.38 -17.20 4.47
C GLU A 33 -15.97 -17.77 4.22
N ASN A 34 -15.86 -19.09 3.99
CA ASN A 34 -14.60 -19.73 3.59
C ASN A 34 -14.24 -19.54 2.11
N MET A 35 -15.22 -19.36 1.22
CA MET A 35 -15.00 -19.18 -0.23
C MET A 35 -14.78 -17.72 -0.65
N THR A 36 -15.29 -16.75 0.13
CA THR A 36 -15.40 -15.33 -0.31
C THR A 36 -14.09 -14.54 -0.19
N LYS A 37 -13.08 -15.04 0.50
CA LYS A 37 -11.79 -14.36 0.60
C LYS A 37 -10.65 -15.35 0.41
N LEU A 38 -10.26 -15.55 -0.84
CA LEU A 38 -8.93 -16.08 -1.17
C LEU A 38 -7.91 -15.38 -0.24
N PRO A 39 -7.22 -16.12 0.62
CA PRO A 39 -6.37 -15.52 1.64
C PRO A 39 -5.37 -14.53 1.03
N ALA A 40 -5.07 -13.45 1.75
CA ALA A 40 -4.12 -12.43 1.28
C ALA A 40 -2.76 -13.04 0.90
N TYR A 41 -2.33 -14.09 1.59
CA TYR A 41 -1.07 -14.80 1.28
C TYR A 41 -1.07 -15.44 -0.11
N ILE A 42 -2.22 -15.89 -0.64
CA ILE A 42 -2.30 -16.48 -1.98
C ILE A 42 -2.07 -15.39 -3.04
N HIS A 43 -2.62 -14.20 -2.83
CA HIS A 43 -2.40 -13.06 -3.73
C HIS A 43 -0.94 -12.61 -3.72
N VAL A 44 -0.30 -12.57 -2.54
CA VAL A 44 1.12 -12.25 -2.40
C VAL A 44 1.98 -13.30 -3.10
N LEU A 45 1.72 -14.59 -2.86
CA LEU A 45 2.45 -15.68 -3.49
C LEU A 45 2.29 -15.67 -5.02
N MET A 46 1.08 -15.41 -5.52
CA MET A 46 0.81 -15.26 -6.95
C MET A 46 1.57 -14.09 -7.55
N GLY A 47 1.65 -12.96 -6.85
CA GLY A 47 2.44 -11.80 -7.27
C GLY A 47 3.94 -12.09 -7.33
N ILE A 48 4.50 -12.70 -6.29
CA ILE A 48 5.93 -13.08 -6.23
C ILE A 48 6.27 -14.10 -7.32
N GLY A 49 5.43 -15.14 -7.48
CA GLY A 49 5.62 -16.15 -8.52
C GLY A 49 5.58 -15.54 -9.92
N ALA A 50 4.69 -14.57 -10.16
CA ALA A 50 4.61 -13.90 -11.44
C ALA A 50 5.80 -12.98 -11.71
N LEU A 51 6.34 -12.29 -10.69
CA LEU A 51 7.56 -11.49 -10.83
C LEU A 51 8.76 -12.38 -11.19
N LEU A 52 8.97 -13.48 -10.46
CA LEU A 52 10.03 -14.45 -10.76
C LEU A 52 9.87 -15.07 -12.16
N GLY A 53 8.64 -15.46 -12.51
CA GLY A 53 8.32 -15.95 -13.85
C GLY A 53 8.60 -14.92 -14.94
N SER A 54 8.29 -13.64 -14.69
CA SER A 54 8.54 -12.56 -15.66
C SER A 54 10.03 -12.37 -15.93
N PHE A 55 10.88 -12.41 -14.90
CA PHE A 55 12.33 -12.35 -15.09
C PHE A 55 12.87 -13.52 -15.91
N CYS A 56 12.36 -14.72 -15.68
CA CYS A 56 12.76 -15.91 -16.44
C CYS A 56 12.36 -15.78 -17.92
N ILE A 57 11.13 -15.34 -18.22
CA ILE A 57 10.67 -15.16 -19.60
C ILE A 57 11.44 -14.04 -20.30
N ILE A 58 11.67 -12.90 -19.63
CA ILE A 58 12.47 -11.80 -20.18
C ILE A 58 13.90 -12.31 -20.47
N GLY A 59 14.50 -13.06 -19.53
CA GLY A 59 15.82 -13.67 -19.71
C GLY A 59 15.87 -14.62 -20.90
N LEU A 60 14.84 -15.45 -21.09
CA LEU A 60 14.72 -16.35 -22.24
C LEU A 60 14.58 -15.59 -23.57
N LEU A 61 13.78 -14.53 -23.60
CA LEU A 61 13.60 -13.70 -24.80
C LEU A 61 14.90 -13.00 -25.21
N ILE A 62 15.70 -12.58 -24.23
CA ILE A 62 17.03 -12.00 -24.47
C ILE A 62 18.01 -13.09 -24.95
N ALA A 63 18.04 -14.25 -24.30
CA ALA A 63 18.97 -15.34 -24.63
C ALA A 63 18.72 -15.92 -26.03
N THR A 64 17.46 -16.02 -26.45
CA THR A 64 17.06 -16.50 -27.78
C THR A 64 17.29 -15.47 -28.89
N LYS A 65 17.70 -14.22 -28.56
CA LYS A 65 17.83 -13.08 -29.48
C LYS A 65 16.57 -12.79 -30.30
N ILE A 66 15.40 -13.28 -29.88
CA ILE A 66 14.10 -12.92 -30.47
C ILE A 66 13.84 -11.43 -30.26
N ILE A 67 14.29 -10.90 -29.13
CA ILE A 67 14.26 -9.48 -28.80
C ILE A 67 15.69 -8.96 -28.76
N SER A 68 16.05 -8.11 -29.73
CA SER A 68 17.26 -7.30 -29.66
C SER A 68 16.91 -5.92 -29.13
N PHE A 69 17.68 -5.44 -28.14
CA PHE A 69 17.53 -4.06 -27.64
C PHE A 69 17.87 -3.00 -28.71
N ASP A 70 18.50 -3.43 -29.81
CA ASP A 70 18.87 -2.58 -30.95
C ASP A 70 17.66 -2.24 -31.85
N ASN A 71 16.62 -3.09 -31.86
CA ASN A 71 15.42 -2.86 -32.68
C ASN A 71 14.30 -2.29 -31.81
N GLU A 72 14.28 -0.96 -31.67
CA GLU A 72 13.33 -0.22 -30.84
C GLU A 72 11.86 -0.59 -31.14
N LYS A 73 11.50 -0.75 -32.41
CA LYS A 73 10.14 -1.12 -32.84
C LYS A 73 9.75 -2.55 -32.42
N SER A 74 10.71 -3.46 -32.38
CA SER A 74 10.46 -4.87 -32.02
C SER A 74 10.05 -5.02 -30.55
N LEU A 75 10.64 -4.20 -29.67
CA LEU A 75 10.31 -4.16 -28.24
C LEU A 75 8.87 -3.70 -28.00
N LEU A 76 8.41 -2.65 -28.70
CA LEU A 76 7.03 -2.17 -28.60
C LEU A 76 6.02 -3.20 -29.11
N ILE A 77 6.28 -3.79 -30.28
CA ILE A 77 5.36 -4.76 -30.90
C ILE A 77 5.28 -6.03 -30.05
N SER A 78 6.42 -6.56 -29.57
CA SER A 78 6.44 -7.73 -28.69
C SER A 78 5.75 -7.45 -27.36
N GLY A 79 5.98 -6.28 -26.73
CA GLY A 79 5.31 -5.87 -25.51
C GLY A 79 3.78 -5.82 -25.68
N PHE A 80 3.30 -5.17 -26.74
CA PHE A 80 1.87 -5.11 -27.04
C PHE A 80 1.27 -6.50 -27.34
N SER A 81 1.97 -7.33 -28.12
CA SER A 81 1.55 -8.70 -28.40
C SER A 81 1.42 -9.55 -27.13
N CYS A 82 2.35 -9.43 -26.19
CA CYS A 82 2.28 -10.12 -24.90
C CYS A 82 1.09 -9.65 -24.04
N ILE A 83 0.78 -8.35 -24.03
CA ILE A 83 -0.40 -7.80 -23.33
C ILE A 83 -1.69 -8.35 -23.93
N VAL A 84 -1.82 -8.34 -25.26
CA VAL A 84 -2.98 -8.89 -25.96
C VAL A 84 -3.13 -10.38 -25.67
N PHE A 85 -2.04 -11.14 -25.74
CA PHE A 85 -2.02 -12.57 -25.42
C PHE A 85 -2.47 -12.83 -23.97
N ALA A 86 -1.98 -12.05 -23.00
CA ALA A 86 -2.39 -12.14 -21.61
C ALA A 86 -3.90 -11.89 -21.41
N CYS A 87 -4.46 -10.89 -22.11
CA CYS A 87 -5.90 -10.59 -22.06
C CYS A 87 -6.75 -11.73 -22.66
N ILE A 88 -6.32 -12.29 -23.80
CA ILE A 88 -7.01 -13.42 -24.46
C ILE A 88 -6.98 -14.64 -23.54
N LEU A 89 -5.81 -14.97 -23.00
CA LEU A 89 -5.62 -16.09 -22.09
C LEU A 89 -6.50 -15.94 -20.85
N PHE A 90 -6.57 -14.74 -20.27
CA PHE A 90 -7.46 -14.44 -19.15
C PHE A 90 -8.94 -14.60 -19.50
N TYR A 91 -9.37 -14.15 -20.68
CA TYR A 91 -10.76 -14.26 -21.12
C TYR A 91 -11.22 -15.71 -21.23
N PHE A 92 -10.39 -16.60 -21.77
CA PHE A 92 -10.73 -18.02 -21.89
C PHE A 92 -10.77 -18.75 -20.55
N ILE A 93 -9.92 -18.34 -19.60
CA ILE A 93 -9.70 -19.09 -18.37
C ILE A 93 -10.67 -18.69 -17.24
N ARG A 94 -11.20 -17.46 -17.27
CA ARG A 94 -12.05 -16.91 -16.20
C ARG A 94 -13.29 -17.75 -15.84
N HIS A 95 -13.74 -18.64 -16.73
CA HIS A 95 -14.94 -19.47 -16.52
C HIS A 95 -14.67 -20.89 -16.01
N GLN A 96 -13.42 -21.32 -15.87
CA GLN A 96 -13.07 -22.68 -15.44
C GLN A 96 -12.83 -22.75 -13.92
N ARG A 97 -13.29 -23.80 -13.23
CA ARG A 97 -13.15 -23.95 -11.76
C ARG A 97 -12.05 -24.94 -11.32
N THR A 98 -11.14 -25.30 -12.22
CA THR A 98 -10.11 -26.35 -12.01
C THR A 98 -8.75 -25.77 -11.62
N LEU A 99 -7.80 -26.61 -11.18
CA LEU A 99 -6.38 -26.23 -10.96
C LEU A 99 -5.74 -25.52 -12.17
N LEU A 100 -6.24 -25.86 -13.38
CA LEU A 100 -5.83 -25.25 -14.64
C LEU A 100 -6.17 -23.75 -14.69
N ASN A 101 -7.21 -23.30 -13.97
CA ASN A 101 -7.52 -21.89 -13.80
C ASN A 101 -6.43 -21.16 -13.00
N SER A 102 -5.99 -21.70 -11.86
CA SER A 102 -4.96 -21.06 -11.03
C SER A 102 -3.62 -20.94 -11.77
N PHE A 103 -3.20 -21.99 -12.49
CA PHE A 103 -2.00 -21.95 -13.33
C PHE A 103 -2.16 -20.98 -14.50
N GLY A 104 -3.31 -21.03 -15.19
CA GLY A 104 -3.62 -20.14 -16.30
C GLY A 104 -3.64 -18.66 -15.92
N LEU A 105 -4.22 -18.33 -14.76
CA LEU A 105 -4.20 -16.97 -14.21
C LEU A 105 -2.76 -16.51 -13.90
N GLN A 106 -1.92 -17.39 -13.35
CA GLN A 106 -0.50 -17.09 -13.12
C GLN A 106 0.23 -16.84 -14.44
N CYS A 107 0.02 -17.67 -15.47
CA CYS A 107 0.59 -17.44 -16.80
C CYS A 107 0.13 -16.12 -17.41
N ALA A 108 -1.18 -15.81 -17.34
CA ALA A 108 -1.72 -14.53 -17.82
C ALA A 108 -1.04 -13.34 -17.13
N LEU A 109 -0.84 -13.44 -15.80
CA LEU A 109 -0.19 -12.40 -15.02
C LEU A 109 1.29 -12.23 -15.42
N ILE A 110 2.01 -13.33 -15.62
CA ILE A 110 3.41 -13.29 -16.08
C ILE A 110 3.48 -12.59 -17.44
N PHE A 111 2.69 -13.02 -18.43
CA PHE A 111 2.70 -12.39 -19.76
C PHE A 111 2.28 -10.91 -19.71
N MET A 112 1.39 -10.55 -18.79
CA MET A 112 1.02 -9.15 -18.55
C MET A 112 2.22 -8.35 -18.03
N ILE A 113 2.90 -8.80 -16.96
CA ILE A 113 4.07 -8.11 -16.40
C ILE A 113 5.18 -7.97 -17.46
N VAL A 114 5.49 -9.06 -18.18
CA VAL A 114 6.47 -9.06 -19.26
C VAL A 114 6.09 -8.07 -20.33
N GLY A 115 4.84 -8.12 -20.83
CA GLY A 115 4.36 -7.21 -21.87
C GLY A 115 4.42 -5.74 -21.47
N LYS A 116 4.05 -5.41 -20.22
CA LYS A 116 4.17 -4.04 -19.68
C LYS A 116 5.61 -3.58 -19.59
N SER A 117 6.52 -4.42 -19.06
CA SER A 117 7.95 -4.07 -18.97
C SER A 117 8.58 -3.81 -20.34
N LEU A 118 8.33 -4.68 -21.32
CA LEU A 118 8.82 -4.53 -22.69
C LEU A 118 8.24 -3.29 -23.37
N PHE A 119 6.94 -3.04 -23.17
CA PHE A 119 6.31 -1.82 -23.69
C PHE A 119 6.95 -0.57 -23.10
N VAL A 120 7.17 -0.50 -21.79
CA VAL A 120 7.77 0.68 -21.14
C VAL A 120 9.19 0.92 -21.65
N VAL A 121 10.01 -0.13 -21.77
CA VAL A 121 11.37 -0.03 -22.32
C VAL A 121 11.36 0.38 -23.80
N GLY A 122 10.47 -0.22 -24.60
CA GLY A 122 10.28 0.14 -26.01
C GLY A 122 9.78 1.58 -26.17
N PHE A 123 8.90 2.05 -25.29
CA PHE A 123 8.36 3.40 -25.32
C PHE A 123 9.44 4.42 -24.99
N HIS A 124 10.24 4.17 -23.94
CA HIS A 124 11.37 5.00 -23.59
C HIS A 124 12.37 5.14 -24.74
N THR A 125 12.74 4.04 -25.41
CA THR A 125 13.74 4.05 -26.49
C THR A 125 13.25 4.75 -27.76
N ASN A 126 12.04 4.46 -28.25
CA ASN A 126 11.53 5.08 -29.49
C ASN A 126 11.18 6.57 -29.32
N PHE A 127 10.65 6.97 -28.16
CA PHE A 127 10.09 8.31 -27.96
C PHE A 127 11.02 9.27 -27.20
N GLN A 128 12.23 8.83 -26.81
CA GLN A 128 13.21 9.70 -26.13
C GLN A 128 13.51 11.00 -26.89
N HIS A 129 13.40 11.00 -28.23
CA HIS A 129 13.69 12.16 -29.06
C HIS A 129 12.55 13.19 -29.13
N LEU A 130 11.30 12.81 -28.86
CA LEU A 130 10.15 13.71 -28.99
C LEU A 130 10.07 14.76 -27.88
N ILE A 131 10.67 14.47 -26.72
CA ILE A 131 10.49 15.26 -25.50
C ILE A 131 11.86 15.81 -25.03
N ALA A 132 12.64 16.33 -25.98
CA ALA A 132 13.99 16.87 -25.77
C ALA A 132 14.18 17.89 -24.62
N PRO A 133 13.17 18.65 -24.13
CA PRO A 133 13.37 19.52 -22.96
C PRO A 133 13.05 18.90 -21.59
N ILE A 134 12.45 17.69 -21.51
CA ILE A 134 12.15 17.02 -20.22
C ILE A 134 12.99 15.74 -20.16
N ASN A 135 13.79 15.56 -19.11
CA ASN A 135 14.73 14.44 -18.97
C ASN A 135 14.14 13.07 -19.36
N LYS A 136 15.01 12.21 -19.90
CA LYS A 136 14.71 10.87 -20.43
C LYS A 136 13.84 10.01 -19.51
N ASP A 137 13.98 10.18 -18.19
CA ASP A 137 13.28 9.39 -17.17
C ASP A 137 11.76 9.65 -17.12
N TRP A 138 11.26 10.79 -17.62
CA TRP A 138 9.80 11.00 -17.75
C TRP A 138 9.16 10.16 -18.84
N MET A 139 9.93 9.67 -19.80
CA MET A 139 9.36 8.77 -20.82
C MET A 139 8.97 7.44 -20.20
N ILE A 140 9.68 7.02 -19.16
CA ILE A 140 9.36 5.81 -18.40
C ILE A 140 8.06 6.01 -17.62
N THR A 141 7.88 7.13 -16.90
CA THR A 141 6.61 7.41 -16.18
C THR A 141 5.42 7.51 -17.12
N LEU A 142 5.58 8.19 -18.26
CA LEU A 142 4.52 8.30 -19.27
C LEU A 142 4.19 6.95 -19.90
N GLY A 143 5.20 6.13 -20.21
CA GLY A 143 5.00 4.77 -20.70
C GLY A 143 4.21 3.91 -19.70
N ILE A 144 4.57 3.97 -18.41
CA ILE A 144 3.84 3.28 -17.35
C ILE A 144 2.40 3.83 -17.27
N LEU A 145 2.20 5.15 -17.28
CA LEU A 145 0.87 5.76 -17.22
C LEU A 145 -0.04 5.33 -18.37
N LEU A 146 0.46 5.31 -19.59
CA LEU A 146 -0.33 4.89 -20.76
C LEU A 146 -0.75 3.43 -20.66
N VAL A 147 0.19 2.55 -20.32
CA VAL A 147 -0.07 1.11 -20.20
C VAL A 147 -1.00 0.82 -19.04
N THR A 148 -0.80 1.48 -17.90
CA THR A 148 -1.65 1.29 -16.72
C THR A 148 -3.07 1.75 -16.98
N LEU A 149 -3.29 2.93 -17.58
CA LEU A 149 -4.64 3.39 -17.94
C LEU A 149 -5.38 2.40 -18.84
N PHE A 150 -4.69 1.86 -19.85
CA PHE A 150 -5.26 0.89 -20.77
C PHE A 150 -5.59 -0.44 -20.07
N THR A 151 -4.62 -1.00 -19.36
CA THR A 151 -4.76 -2.34 -18.75
C THR A 151 -5.65 -2.36 -17.52
N TYR A 152 -5.73 -1.26 -16.77
CA TYR A 152 -6.52 -1.19 -15.52
C TYR A 152 -8.02 -1.46 -15.75
N SER A 153 -8.54 -1.00 -16.89
CA SER A 153 -9.94 -1.20 -17.29
C SER A 153 -10.19 -2.61 -17.84
N ILE A 154 -9.25 -3.13 -18.63
CA ILE A 154 -9.42 -4.37 -19.41
C ILE A 154 -9.13 -5.61 -18.56
N PHE A 155 -8.16 -5.53 -17.64
CA PHE A 155 -7.66 -6.65 -16.88
C PHE A 155 -8.10 -6.57 -15.41
N PRO A 156 -9.10 -7.36 -14.97
CA PRO A 156 -9.73 -7.19 -13.66
C PRO A 156 -8.97 -7.85 -12.50
N LEU A 157 -7.74 -8.34 -12.70
CA LEU A 157 -6.96 -8.97 -11.64
C LEU A 157 -6.45 -7.95 -10.63
N TRP A 158 -6.74 -8.22 -9.35
CA TRP A 158 -6.37 -7.32 -8.23
C TRP A 158 -4.85 -7.08 -8.15
N VAL A 159 -4.05 -8.14 -8.32
CA VAL A 159 -2.58 -8.09 -8.21
C VAL A 159 -1.96 -7.23 -9.32
N ASP A 160 -2.43 -7.36 -10.56
CA ASP A 160 -1.93 -6.54 -11.68
C ASP A 160 -2.28 -5.07 -11.49
N ARG A 161 -3.52 -4.77 -11.09
CA ARG A 161 -3.96 -3.40 -10.78
C ARG A 161 -3.09 -2.78 -9.69
N PHE A 162 -2.85 -3.52 -8.62
CA PHE A 162 -2.00 -3.08 -7.51
C PHE A 162 -0.56 -2.83 -7.96
N LEU A 163 0.09 -3.80 -8.63
CA LEU A 163 1.48 -3.65 -9.09
C LEU A 163 1.64 -2.50 -10.09
N SER A 164 0.65 -2.31 -10.96
CA SER A 164 0.63 -1.24 -11.96
C SER A 164 0.54 0.14 -11.31
N THR A 165 -0.41 0.33 -10.38
CA THR A 165 -0.56 1.61 -9.67
C THR A 165 0.62 1.87 -8.74
N LEU A 166 1.18 0.84 -8.11
CA LEU A 166 2.41 0.93 -7.32
C LEU A 166 3.59 1.41 -8.18
N SER A 167 3.82 0.75 -9.33
CA SER A 167 4.90 1.10 -10.26
C SER A 167 4.79 2.55 -10.74
N LEU A 168 3.58 3.01 -11.08
CA LEU A 168 3.33 4.39 -11.48
C LEU A 168 3.64 5.39 -10.37
N LEU A 169 3.15 5.14 -9.15
CA LEU A 169 3.37 6.05 -8.02
C LEU A 169 4.84 6.08 -7.58
N CYS A 170 5.53 4.93 -7.58
CA CYS A 170 6.97 4.88 -7.30
C CYS A 170 7.79 5.58 -8.38
N SER A 171 7.44 5.43 -9.66
CA SER A 171 8.12 6.11 -10.76
C SER A 171 7.91 7.62 -10.72
N LEU A 172 6.70 8.09 -10.36
CA LEU A 172 6.44 9.51 -10.09
C LEU A 172 7.25 10.01 -8.90
N ALA A 173 7.29 9.27 -7.79
CA ALA A 173 8.07 9.65 -6.62
C ALA A 173 9.56 9.80 -6.95
N PHE A 174 10.11 8.85 -7.72
CA PHE A 174 11.50 8.86 -8.17
C PHE A 174 11.80 10.08 -9.04
N ASN A 175 10.98 10.35 -10.06
CA ASN A 175 11.18 11.51 -10.93
C ASN A 175 11.07 12.83 -10.17
N MET A 176 10.13 12.93 -9.22
CA MET A 176 9.98 14.14 -8.39
C MET A 176 11.16 14.37 -7.44
N LEU A 177 11.83 13.29 -7.00
CA LEU A 177 12.97 13.36 -6.09
C LEU A 177 14.27 13.73 -6.85
N PHE A 178 14.53 13.10 -7.99
CA PHE A 178 15.81 13.22 -8.68
C PHE A 178 15.89 14.35 -9.70
N GLN A 179 14.76 14.77 -10.29
CA GLN A 179 14.80 15.73 -11.40
C GLN A 179 14.64 17.18 -10.99
N PHE A 180 13.77 17.44 -10.02
CA PHE A 180 13.58 18.78 -9.55
C PHE A 180 14.53 18.97 -8.36
N ASP A 181 15.58 19.77 -8.56
CA ASP A 181 16.44 20.26 -7.46
C ASP A 181 15.64 20.94 -6.33
N THR A 182 14.36 21.23 -6.58
CA THR A 182 13.43 21.77 -5.61
C THR A 182 12.63 20.66 -4.93
N THR A 183 12.97 20.45 -3.66
CA THR A 183 12.21 19.66 -2.68
C THR A 183 10.71 19.94 -2.60
N LEU A 184 10.29 21.11 -3.10
CA LEU A 184 8.92 21.56 -3.11
C LEU A 184 8.01 20.61 -3.91
N TYR A 185 8.44 20.12 -5.08
CA TYR A 185 7.60 19.22 -5.88
C TYR A 185 7.41 17.87 -5.19
N PHE A 186 8.47 17.34 -4.58
CA PHE A 186 8.40 16.13 -3.78
C PHE A 186 7.48 16.33 -2.56
N PHE A 187 7.56 17.47 -1.88
CA PHE A 187 6.65 17.82 -0.78
C PHE A 187 5.19 17.92 -1.22
N LEU A 188 4.90 18.58 -2.35
CA LEU A 188 3.55 18.66 -2.91
C LEU A 188 3.01 17.29 -3.29
N PHE A 189 3.84 16.45 -3.92
CA PHE A 189 3.49 15.06 -4.24
C PHE A 189 3.19 14.25 -2.97
N TYR A 190 4.03 14.40 -1.94
CA TYR A 190 3.82 13.75 -0.65
C TYR A 190 2.50 14.18 0.01
N CYS A 191 2.20 15.49 0.04
CA CYS A 191 0.93 16.00 0.54
C CYS A 191 -0.26 15.45 -0.26
N ALA A 192 -0.15 15.40 -1.58
CA ALA A 192 -1.17 14.82 -2.44
C ALA A 192 -1.38 13.32 -2.15
N LEU A 193 -0.31 12.57 -1.87
CA LEU A 193 -0.41 11.15 -1.47
C LEU A 193 -1.12 10.98 -0.11
N VAL A 194 -0.81 11.80 0.89
CA VAL A 194 -1.48 11.77 2.20
C VAL A 194 -2.97 12.08 2.05
N LEU A 195 -3.32 13.10 1.27
CA LEU A 195 -4.72 13.45 0.99
C LEU A 195 -5.43 12.34 0.20
N CYS A 196 -4.77 11.77 -0.81
CA CYS A 196 -5.32 10.71 -1.64
C CYS A 196 -5.56 9.43 -0.83
N THR A 197 -4.62 9.02 0.03
CA THR A 197 -4.82 7.87 0.92
C THR A 197 -5.96 8.11 1.89
N GLY A 198 -6.02 9.28 2.52
CA GLY A 198 -7.13 9.65 3.40
C GLY A 198 -8.47 9.56 2.67
N PHE A 199 -8.58 10.18 1.50
CA PHE A 199 -9.80 10.20 0.70
C PHE A 199 -10.25 8.80 0.24
N LEU A 200 -9.34 7.99 -0.32
CA LEU A 200 -9.64 6.64 -0.81
C LEU A 200 -10.09 5.70 0.31
N PHE A 201 -9.53 5.83 1.51
CA PHE A 201 -9.95 5.02 2.64
C PHE A 201 -11.26 5.52 3.25
N LEU A 202 -11.50 6.82 3.29
CA LEU A 202 -12.72 7.37 3.88
C LEU A 202 -13.96 7.22 2.98
N TRP A 203 -13.77 6.95 1.69
CA TRP A 203 -14.89 6.78 0.76
C TRP A 203 -15.84 5.65 1.20
N PRO A 204 -17.14 5.94 1.44
CA PRO A 204 -18.09 4.97 2.02
C PRO A 204 -18.50 3.81 1.10
N LYS A 205 -18.34 3.93 -0.23
CA LYS A 205 -18.70 2.92 -1.22
C LYS A 205 -17.44 2.34 -1.88
N LYS A 206 -16.72 1.48 -1.15
CA LYS A 206 -15.55 0.79 -1.71
C LYS A 206 -16.01 -0.26 -2.73
N THR A 207 -15.77 0.01 -4.01
CA THR A 207 -15.83 -1.03 -5.03
C THR A 207 -14.48 -1.76 -5.09
N LEU A 208 -14.48 -3.03 -5.50
CA LEU A 208 -13.27 -3.85 -5.71
C LEU A 208 -12.23 -3.17 -6.63
N PHE A 209 -12.65 -2.17 -7.41
CA PHE A 209 -11.83 -1.36 -8.30
C PHE A 209 -10.86 -0.45 -7.55
N TRP A 210 -11.30 0.26 -6.51
CA TRP A 210 -10.49 1.27 -5.82
C TRP A 210 -9.55 0.72 -4.75
N ASN A 211 -9.77 -0.52 -4.29
CA ASN A 211 -8.96 -1.14 -3.25
C ASN A 211 -7.46 -1.24 -3.62
N PRO A 212 -7.07 -1.79 -4.80
CA PRO A 212 -5.66 -1.84 -5.22
C PRO A 212 -4.95 -0.49 -5.19
N LEU A 213 -5.65 0.57 -5.62
CA LEU A 213 -5.11 1.93 -5.64
C LEU A 213 -4.82 2.43 -4.23
N SER A 214 -5.76 2.19 -3.29
CA SER A 214 -5.60 2.62 -1.90
C SER A 214 -4.39 1.97 -1.21
N TYR A 215 -4.16 0.66 -1.42
CA TYR A 215 -3.00 -0.03 -0.88
C TYR A 215 -1.69 0.38 -1.57
N SER A 216 -1.74 0.70 -2.87
CA SER A 216 -0.57 1.20 -3.59
C SER A 216 -0.12 2.54 -3.03
N CYS A 217 -1.05 3.48 -2.80
CA CYS A 217 -0.74 4.76 -2.19
C CYS A 217 -0.16 4.62 -0.76
N VAL A 218 -0.67 3.68 0.04
CA VAL A 218 -0.14 3.34 1.37
C VAL A 218 1.31 2.86 1.28
N ILE A 219 1.62 1.95 0.37
CA ILE A 219 2.97 1.42 0.22
C ILE A 219 3.91 2.46 -0.39
N THR A 220 3.47 3.30 -1.31
CA THR A 220 4.28 4.43 -1.80
C THR A 220 4.57 5.42 -0.68
N LEU A 221 3.60 5.76 0.17
CA LEU A 221 3.82 6.60 1.34
C LEU A 221 4.85 6.00 2.31
N CYS A 222 4.78 4.68 2.53
CA CYS A 222 5.79 3.93 3.29
C CYS A 222 7.20 4.10 2.69
N ILE A 223 7.34 3.93 1.37
CA ILE A 223 8.62 4.09 0.67
C ILE A 223 9.14 5.53 0.81
N CYS A 224 8.29 6.54 0.59
CA CYS A 224 8.64 7.95 0.79
C CYS A 224 9.08 8.24 2.23
N ALA A 225 8.41 7.65 3.24
CA ALA A 225 8.76 7.85 4.64
C ALA A 225 10.11 7.23 5.00
N VAL A 226 10.44 6.05 4.46
CA VAL A 226 11.75 5.43 4.63
C VAL A 226 12.83 6.30 3.99
N ASP A 227 12.58 6.80 2.78
CA ASP A 227 13.53 7.66 2.07
C ASP A 227 13.78 8.99 2.82
N LEU A 228 12.73 9.68 3.26
CA LEU A 228 12.82 10.91 4.08
C LEU A 228 13.65 10.71 5.34
N VAL A 229 13.45 9.59 6.03
CA VAL A 229 14.22 9.26 7.25
C VAL A 229 15.67 8.93 6.88
N SER A 230 15.92 8.14 5.84
CA SER A 230 17.28 7.80 5.42
C SER A 230 18.09 9.01 4.97
N SER A 231 17.47 9.98 4.28
CA SER A 231 18.10 11.23 3.87
C SER A 231 18.48 12.10 5.07
N PHE A 232 17.68 12.13 6.13
CA PHE A 232 18.00 12.87 7.36
C PHE A 232 19.30 12.39 8.03
N TYR A 233 19.60 11.09 7.96
CA TYR A 233 20.83 10.51 8.52
C TYR A 233 21.96 10.31 7.49
N GLY A 234 21.84 10.92 6.31
CA GLY A 234 22.90 10.92 5.29
C GLY A 234 23.10 9.59 4.56
N SER A 235 22.13 8.68 4.60
CA SER A 235 22.14 7.40 3.86
C SER A 235 20.98 7.29 2.85
N GLY A 236 20.41 8.44 2.45
CA GLY A 236 19.30 8.51 1.51
C GLY A 236 19.69 8.14 0.08
N LEU A 237 18.67 7.92 -0.77
CA LEU A 237 18.86 7.56 -2.18
C LEU A 237 19.65 8.59 -3.00
N GLN A 238 19.76 9.83 -2.50
CA GLN A 238 20.45 10.95 -3.15
C GLN A 238 21.91 11.15 -2.70
N GLY A 239 22.46 10.26 -1.85
CA GLY A 239 23.85 10.31 -1.37
C GLY A 239 24.06 11.12 -0.08
N ASN A 240 25.33 11.40 0.25
CA ASN A 240 25.76 12.00 1.53
C ASN A 240 25.47 13.50 1.71
N THR A 241 24.77 14.15 0.78
CA THR A 241 24.34 15.55 0.94
C THR A 241 22.93 15.59 1.51
N PRO A 242 22.63 16.44 2.51
CA PRO A 242 21.26 16.63 2.99
C PRO A 242 20.45 17.21 1.84
N SER A 243 19.81 16.33 1.08
CA SER A 243 19.28 16.64 -0.24
C SER A 243 17.97 17.41 -0.18
N PHE A 244 17.37 17.50 1.02
CA PHE A 244 16.17 18.27 1.22
C PHE A 244 16.45 19.71 1.69
N ILE A 245 16.32 20.69 0.79
CA ILE A 245 16.23 22.14 1.09
C ILE A 245 15.11 22.45 2.11
N LEU A 246 14.01 21.67 2.07
CA LEU A 246 12.90 21.82 3.02
C LEU A 246 13.18 20.99 4.28
N PRO A 247 13.15 21.61 5.48
CA PRO A 247 13.16 20.89 6.76
C PRO A 247 12.19 19.70 6.80
N THR A 248 12.66 18.56 7.30
CA THR A 248 11.84 17.35 7.53
C THR A 248 10.61 17.61 8.39
N LEU A 249 10.64 18.68 9.21
CA LEU A 249 9.52 19.19 9.99
C LEU A 249 8.27 19.45 9.13
N TYR A 250 8.41 19.95 7.89
CA TYR A 250 7.25 20.22 7.03
C TYR A 250 6.49 18.93 6.66
N PHE A 251 7.21 17.84 6.42
CA PHE A 251 6.61 16.53 6.15
C PHE A 251 5.94 15.95 7.40
N ASN A 252 6.54 16.14 8.57
CA ASN A 252 5.94 15.73 9.86
C ASN A 252 4.65 16.49 10.14
N ILE A 253 4.63 17.80 9.88
CA ILE A 253 3.42 18.62 10.06
C ILE A 253 2.33 18.21 9.07
N ALA A 254 2.68 17.98 7.80
CA ALA A 254 1.73 17.53 6.78
C ALA A 254 1.09 16.17 7.15
N THR A 255 1.90 15.22 7.64
CA THR A 255 1.38 13.94 8.15
C THR A 255 0.54 14.11 9.41
N GLY A 256 1.00 14.94 10.35
CA GLY A 256 0.27 15.26 11.57
C GLY A 256 -1.15 15.79 11.30
N PHE A 257 -1.27 16.76 10.38
CA PHE A 257 -2.59 17.26 9.95
C PHE A 257 -3.43 16.19 9.26
N GLY A 258 -2.82 15.33 8.44
CA GLY A 258 -3.50 14.18 7.83
C GLY A 258 -4.08 13.23 8.88
N LEU A 259 -3.34 12.92 9.93
CA LEU A 259 -3.77 12.07 11.04
C LEU A 259 -4.89 12.71 11.86
N ILE A 260 -4.78 14.01 12.14
CA ILE A 260 -5.82 14.76 12.84
C ILE A 260 -7.12 14.71 12.03
N GLY A 261 -7.05 14.94 10.71
CA GLY A 261 -8.20 14.81 9.81
C GLY A 261 -8.83 13.42 9.86
N LEU A 262 -8.01 12.36 9.82
CA LEU A 262 -8.48 10.98 9.98
C LEU A 262 -9.20 10.76 11.31
N CYS A 263 -8.63 11.22 12.43
CA CYS A 263 -9.22 11.10 13.76
C CYS A 263 -10.59 11.79 13.85
N PHE A 264 -10.72 13.01 13.32
CA PHE A 264 -12.00 13.74 13.30
C PHE A 264 -13.09 12.98 12.52
N ILE A 265 -12.73 12.44 11.35
CA ILE A 265 -13.70 11.76 10.48
C ILE A 265 -14.11 10.41 11.07
N LEU A 266 -13.18 9.67 11.66
CA LEU A 266 -13.49 8.42 12.36
C LEU A 266 -14.33 8.66 13.61
N ALA A 267 -14.06 9.72 14.37
CA ALA A 267 -14.80 10.02 15.58
C ALA A 267 -16.23 10.53 15.30
N GLY A 268 -16.43 11.31 14.22
CA GLY A 268 -17.76 11.71 13.76
C GLY A 268 -18.66 10.52 13.39
N ARG A 269 -18.08 9.35 13.09
CA ARG A 269 -18.80 8.12 12.80
C ARG A 269 -19.18 7.31 14.04
N TYR A 270 -18.46 7.48 15.15
CA TYR A 270 -18.59 6.66 16.36
C TYR A 270 -19.22 7.38 17.56
N ASN A 271 -19.67 8.64 17.41
CA ASN A 271 -20.36 9.41 18.44
C ASN A 271 -19.68 9.34 19.83
N ARG A 272 -18.35 9.32 19.85
CA ARG A 272 -17.53 9.29 21.08
C ARG A 272 -17.25 10.70 21.58
N THR A 273 -17.05 10.79 22.90
CA THR A 273 -16.88 12.01 23.68
C THR A 273 -15.78 12.94 23.14
N GLN A 274 -16.15 14.19 22.87
CA GLN A 274 -15.35 15.23 22.20
C GLN A 274 -14.00 15.52 22.90
N LEU A 275 -13.93 15.35 24.21
CA LEU A 275 -12.74 15.60 25.03
C LEU A 275 -11.56 14.67 24.67
N PHE A 276 -11.81 13.39 24.40
CA PHE A 276 -10.73 12.44 24.10
C PHE A 276 -10.11 12.68 22.72
N ILE A 277 -10.95 13.11 21.76
CA ILE A 277 -10.48 13.52 20.43
C ILE A 277 -9.58 14.74 20.55
N LEU A 278 -9.95 15.70 21.41
CA LEU A 278 -9.15 16.88 21.67
C LEU A 278 -7.78 16.53 22.26
N PHE A 279 -7.72 15.63 23.26
CA PHE A 279 -6.45 15.12 23.80
C PHE A 279 -5.62 14.36 22.75
N ALA A 280 -6.26 13.54 21.90
CA ALA A 280 -5.59 12.84 20.80
C ALA A 280 -5.02 13.82 19.76
N CYS A 281 -5.75 14.87 19.41
CA CYS A 281 -5.29 15.91 18.48
C CYS A 281 -4.11 16.70 19.06
N ILE A 282 -4.16 17.07 20.35
CA ILE A 282 -3.04 17.74 21.04
C ILE A 282 -1.81 16.82 21.07
N GLY A 283 -2.01 15.54 21.41
CA GLY A 283 -0.95 14.54 21.39
C GLY A 283 -0.32 14.37 20.01
N LEU A 284 -1.13 14.30 18.94
CA LEU A 284 -0.66 14.21 17.56
C LEU A 284 0.08 15.48 17.11
N LEU A 285 -0.36 16.68 17.52
CA LEU A 285 0.36 17.92 17.24
C LEU A 285 1.73 17.93 17.90
N ILE A 286 1.81 17.62 19.19
CA ILE A 286 3.08 17.54 19.92
C ILE A 286 3.98 16.48 19.27
N LEU A 287 3.41 15.31 18.94
CA LEU A 287 4.16 14.25 18.29
C LEU A 287 4.64 14.65 16.89
N SER A 288 3.87 15.44 16.13
CA SER A 288 4.27 15.93 14.81
C SER A 288 5.44 16.90 14.85
N LEU A 289 5.63 17.60 15.97
CA LEU A 289 6.75 18.53 16.16
C LEU A 289 8.05 17.82 16.57
N ILE A 290 7.93 16.66 17.24
CA ILE A 290 9.07 15.96 17.86
C ILE A 290 9.48 14.71 17.07
N SER A 291 8.51 14.03 16.45
CA SER A 291 8.70 12.70 15.88
C SER A 291 9.04 12.72 14.40
N ASN A 292 9.53 11.59 13.89
CA ASN A 292 9.79 11.38 12.48
C ASN A 292 8.50 11.00 11.73
N THR A 293 8.43 11.40 10.46
CA THR A 293 7.32 11.11 9.54
C THR A 293 6.96 9.61 9.54
N GLY A 294 7.96 8.74 9.63
CA GLY A 294 7.77 7.29 9.68
C GLY A 294 6.97 6.79 10.89
N ILE A 295 7.21 7.35 12.08
CA ILE A 295 6.50 6.95 13.31
C ILE A 295 5.05 7.44 13.27
N LEU A 296 4.83 8.68 12.84
CA LEU A 296 3.50 9.26 12.65
C LEU A 296 2.65 8.41 11.70
N LEU A 297 3.25 8.02 10.58
CA LEU A 297 2.59 7.21 9.56
C LEU A 297 2.26 5.80 10.06
N ALA A 298 3.17 5.18 10.82
CA ALA A 298 2.93 3.88 11.44
C ALA A 298 1.75 3.90 12.43
N ILE A 299 1.68 4.92 13.28
CA ILE A 299 0.54 5.14 14.19
C ILE A 299 -0.75 5.36 13.40
N GLY A 300 -0.70 6.14 12.31
CA GLY A 300 -1.84 6.33 11.41
C GLY A 300 -2.40 5.03 10.85
N PHE A 301 -1.52 4.14 10.40
CA PHE A 301 -1.94 2.85 9.86
C PHE A 301 -2.48 1.90 10.92
N LEU A 302 -1.94 1.93 12.14
CA LEU A 302 -2.52 1.17 13.27
C LEU A 302 -3.93 1.66 13.60
N ILE A 303 -4.14 2.98 13.70
CA ILE A 303 -5.46 3.57 13.96
C ILE A 303 -6.44 3.21 12.83
N LEU A 304 -6.01 3.39 11.57
CA LEU A 304 -6.85 3.15 10.41
C LEU A 304 -7.16 1.65 10.21
N GLY A 305 -6.18 0.78 10.45
CA GLY A 305 -6.33 -0.67 10.41
C GLY A 305 -7.29 -1.18 11.48
N TYR A 306 -7.16 -0.70 12.72
CA TYR A 306 -8.09 -1.03 13.81
C TYR A 306 -9.51 -0.53 13.52
N ALA A 307 -9.65 0.73 13.09
CA ALA A 307 -10.96 1.33 12.81
C ALA A 307 -11.72 0.68 11.63
N LYS A 308 -11.01 0.04 10.69
CA LYS A 308 -11.60 -0.64 9.53
C LYS A 308 -11.58 -2.17 9.64
N HIS A 309 -11.08 -2.73 10.74
CA HIS A 309 -10.81 -4.16 10.88
C HIS A 309 -10.01 -4.73 9.70
N ASP A 310 -9.01 -3.97 9.23
CA ASP A 310 -8.14 -4.36 8.13
C ASP A 310 -6.79 -4.83 8.67
N ASN A 311 -6.60 -6.15 8.69
CA ASN A 311 -5.39 -6.79 9.20
C ASN A 311 -4.14 -6.36 8.42
N VAL A 312 -4.24 -6.05 7.13
CA VAL A 312 -3.08 -5.69 6.30
C VAL A 312 -2.48 -4.37 6.80
N LEU A 313 -3.32 -3.38 7.09
CA LEU A 313 -2.89 -2.08 7.61
C LEU A 313 -2.36 -2.18 9.03
N THR A 314 -2.98 -2.99 9.89
CA THR A 314 -2.50 -3.20 11.26
C THR A 314 -1.13 -3.87 11.28
N ILE A 315 -0.94 -4.92 10.47
CA ILE A 315 0.36 -5.61 10.33
C ILE A 315 1.40 -4.65 9.76
N LEU A 316 1.06 -3.92 8.69
CA LEU A 316 1.98 -2.96 8.07
C LEU A 316 2.39 -1.86 9.05
N GLY A 317 1.43 -1.28 9.79
CA GLY A 317 1.68 -0.27 10.81
C GLY A 317 2.56 -0.79 11.95
N GLY A 318 2.32 -2.01 12.43
CA GLY A 318 3.15 -2.65 13.44
C GLY A 318 4.59 -2.90 12.98
N LEU A 319 4.77 -3.43 11.75
CA LEU A 319 6.08 -3.63 11.15
C LEU A 319 6.84 -2.32 10.94
N PHE A 320 6.16 -1.29 10.45
CA PHE A 320 6.73 0.05 10.25
C PHE A 320 7.12 0.70 11.58
N LEU A 321 6.28 0.57 12.60
CA LEU A 321 6.57 1.08 13.94
C LEU A 321 7.82 0.41 14.51
N ALA A 322 7.93 -0.92 14.39
CA ALA A 322 9.11 -1.66 14.83
C ALA A 322 10.37 -1.22 14.07
N LEU A 323 10.30 -1.13 12.74
CA LEU A 323 11.42 -0.70 11.89
C LEU A 323 11.91 0.69 12.28
N PHE A 324 11.02 1.67 12.39
CA PHE A 324 11.41 3.04 12.72
C PHE A 324 11.86 3.20 14.17
N LEU A 325 11.33 2.43 15.12
CA LEU A 325 11.84 2.42 16.49
C LEU A 325 13.26 1.86 16.57
N ILE A 326 13.53 0.74 15.88
CA ILE A 326 14.87 0.17 15.79
C ILE A 326 15.82 1.19 15.17
N TYR A 327 15.43 1.77 14.04
CA TYR A 327 16.25 2.76 13.35
C TYR A 327 16.52 4.01 14.21
N PHE A 328 15.47 4.54 14.85
CA PHE A 328 15.58 5.65 15.80
C PHE A 328 16.54 5.31 16.95
N TYR A 329 16.41 4.11 17.54
CA TYR A 329 17.27 3.65 18.63
C TYR A 329 18.76 3.60 18.24
N TYR A 330 19.07 3.07 17.05
CA TYR A 330 20.44 3.01 16.58
C TYR A 330 21.00 4.37 16.17
N SER A 331 20.15 5.28 15.70
CA SER A 331 20.56 6.61 15.25
C SER A 331 20.95 7.58 16.37
N LEU A 332 20.53 7.32 17.61
CA LEU A 332 20.81 8.20 18.74
C LEU A 332 22.32 8.21 19.07
N PRO A 333 22.95 9.39 19.18
CA PRO A 333 24.38 9.53 19.50
C PRO A 333 24.64 9.39 21.01
N TYR A 334 24.09 8.34 21.61
CA TYR A 334 24.24 8.02 23.03
C TYR A 334 25.04 6.73 23.22
N THR A 335 25.71 6.62 24.36
CA THR A 335 26.41 5.40 24.79
C THR A 335 25.41 4.27 25.09
N LEU A 336 25.87 3.02 24.98
CA LEU A 336 25.00 1.83 25.11
C LEU A 336 24.30 1.74 26.46
N ASP A 337 24.98 2.14 27.53
CA ASP A 337 24.47 2.20 28.90
C ASP A 337 23.31 3.19 29.05
N TYR A 338 23.42 4.37 28.46
CA TYR A 338 22.37 5.39 28.47
C TYR A 338 21.13 4.92 27.70
N LYS A 339 21.33 4.25 26.56
CA LYS A 339 20.24 3.66 25.77
C LYS A 339 19.53 2.54 26.53
N ALA A 340 20.27 1.68 27.25
CA ALA A 340 19.69 0.64 28.09
C ALA A 340 18.85 1.23 29.24
N GLY A 341 19.32 2.33 29.85
CA GLY A 341 18.56 3.08 30.87
C GLY A 341 17.23 3.63 30.35
N ILE A 342 17.23 4.24 29.16
CA ILE A 342 16.00 4.73 28.50
C ILE A 342 15.04 3.58 28.20
N LEU A 343 15.54 2.44 27.71
CA LEU A 343 14.71 1.28 27.38
C LEU A 343 14.07 0.67 28.64
N ALA A 344 14.84 0.51 29.71
CA ALA A 344 14.33 0.02 31.00
C ALA A 344 13.29 0.99 31.59
N GLY A 345 13.58 2.29 31.58
CA GLY A 345 12.67 3.33 32.08
C GLY A 345 11.36 3.39 31.29
N SER A 346 11.42 3.39 29.96
CA SER A 346 10.23 3.37 29.10
C SER A 346 9.42 2.08 29.27
N GLY A 347 10.07 0.93 29.46
CA GLY A 347 9.40 -0.33 29.79
C GLY A 347 8.61 -0.28 31.10
N ILE A 348 9.19 0.32 32.15
CA ILE A 348 8.51 0.51 33.45
C ILE A 348 7.29 1.44 33.29
N ILE A 349 7.43 2.53 32.54
CA ILE A 349 6.33 3.48 32.28
C ILE A 349 5.20 2.81 31.47
N LEU A 350 5.54 1.98 30.49
CA LEU A 350 4.56 1.22 29.71
C LEU A 350 3.81 0.19 30.56
N LEU A 351 4.50 -0.49 31.48
CA LEU A 351 3.87 -1.41 32.43
C LEU A 351 2.94 -0.66 33.39
N ALA A 352 3.38 0.48 33.92
CA ALA A 352 2.58 1.31 34.82
C ALA A 352 1.33 1.86 34.11
N SER A 353 1.48 2.35 32.88
CA SER A 353 0.35 2.83 32.07
C SER A 353 -0.62 1.70 31.72
N ASN A 354 -0.15 0.52 31.30
CA ASN A 354 -1.01 -0.64 31.07
C ASN A 354 -1.81 -1.03 32.33
N TYR A 355 -1.16 -0.99 33.49
CA TYR A 355 -1.83 -1.26 34.76
C TYR A 355 -2.94 -0.24 35.07
N ILE A 356 -2.68 1.06 34.85
CA ILE A 356 -3.67 2.13 35.00
C ILE A 356 -4.83 1.94 34.01
N LEU A 357 -4.53 1.65 32.75
CA LEU A 357 -5.56 1.44 31.71
C LEU A 357 -6.47 0.25 32.01
N LYS A 358 -5.90 -0.85 32.54
CA LYS A 358 -6.67 -2.00 33.01
C LYS A 358 -7.54 -1.65 34.22
N MET A 359 -7.03 -0.87 35.17
CA MET A 359 -7.82 -0.37 36.29
C MET A 359 -8.98 0.52 35.85
N MET A 360 -8.79 1.28 34.77
CA MET A 360 -9.82 2.13 34.17
C MET A 360 -10.85 1.36 33.32
N LYS A 361 -10.78 0.01 33.23
CA LYS A 361 -11.70 -0.85 32.46
C LYS A 361 -11.89 -0.41 30.99
N TRP A 362 -10.82 0.04 30.34
CA TRP A 362 -10.89 0.54 28.96
C TRP A 362 -11.26 -0.53 27.92
N ASP A 363 -10.95 -1.80 28.18
CA ASP A 363 -11.16 -2.95 27.28
C ASP A 363 -12.51 -3.67 27.46
N MET A 364 -13.37 -3.22 28.37
CA MET A 364 -14.71 -3.80 28.48
C MET A 364 -15.61 -3.09 27.46
N GLU A 365 -15.77 -3.72 26.29
CA GLU A 365 -16.95 -3.48 25.47
C GLU A 365 -18.20 -3.66 26.36
N GLU A 366 -18.99 -2.59 26.54
CA GLU A 366 -20.35 -2.71 27.06
C GLU A 366 -21.28 -3.38 26.05
#